data_AF-A0A2S7IMM4-F1
#
_entry.id   AF-A0A2S7IMM4-F1
#
_cell.length_a   1.000
_cell.length_b   1.000
_cell.length_c   1.000
_cell.angle_alpha   90.00
_cell.angle_beta   90.00
_cell.angle_gamma   90.00
#
_symmetry.space_group_name_H-M   'P 1'
#
loop_
_entity.id
_entity.type
_entity.pdbx_description
1 polymer ?
#
loop_
_entity_poly.entity_id
_entity_poly.type
_entity_poly.pdbx_seq_one_letter_code
_entity_poly.pdbx_strand_id
1 'polypeptide(L)'
;MVNQNLGRDKNIVRISNLSEFIDQFEGGKEYYYPPFHILSVLEKEVLFSQNPSGTITINYSPEGFVMFDLREKEERDNVWIFTFEFTGTAS
;
A
#
# COMPACT_ATOMS: atom_id res chain seq x y z
N MET A 1 5.14 31.52 -20.35
CA MET A 1 4.26 30.34 -20.47
C MET A 1 4.00 29.86 -19.07
N VAL A 2 2.76 29.92 -18.59
CA VAL A 2 2.39 29.41 -17.27
C VAL A 2 2.33 27.90 -17.40
N ASN A 3 3.29 27.19 -16.82
CA ASN A 3 3.16 25.74 -16.63
C ASN A 3 1.94 25.54 -15.72
N GLN A 4 0.84 25.09 -16.31
CA GLN A 4 -0.29 24.55 -15.55
C GLN A 4 0.19 23.23 -14.93
N ASN A 5 0.91 23.32 -13.80
CA ASN A 5 0.88 22.27 -12.80
C ASN A 5 -0.55 22.25 -12.25
N LEU A 6 -1.49 21.68 -13.02
CA LEU A 6 -2.78 21.27 -12.50
C LEU A 6 -2.45 20.24 -11.41
N GLY A 7 -2.68 20.66 -10.16
CA GLY A 7 -2.37 19.91 -8.97
C GLY A 7 -2.87 18.48 -9.10
N ARG A 8 -1.95 17.54 -9.24
CA ARG A 8 -2.29 16.14 -9.16
C ARG A 8 -2.73 15.90 -7.71
N ASP A 9 -4.01 15.61 -7.54
CA ASP A 9 -4.52 15.19 -6.26
C ASP A 9 -3.79 13.90 -5.83
N LYS A 10 -3.65 13.74 -4.52
CA LYS A 10 -2.97 12.60 -3.90
C LYS A 10 -3.46 11.30 -4.53
N ASN A 11 -2.54 10.38 -4.83
CA ASN A 11 -2.93 9.06 -5.34
C ASN A 11 -3.80 8.32 -4.31
N ILE A 12 -4.73 7.49 -4.77
CA ILE A 12 -5.56 6.62 -3.92
C ILE A 12 -4.95 5.23 -3.89
N VAL A 13 -4.88 4.64 -2.69
CA VAL A 13 -4.50 3.24 -2.50
C VAL A 13 -5.74 2.42 -2.21
N ARG A 14 -5.90 1.30 -2.93
CA ARG A 14 -6.89 0.26 -2.64
C ARG A 14 -6.18 -1.05 -2.35
N ILE A 15 -6.81 -1.90 -1.54
CA ILE A 15 -6.34 -3.26 -1.27
C ILE A 15 -7.48 -4.22 -1.60
N SER A 16 -7.26 -5.12 -2.55
CA SER A 16 -8.29 -6.03 -3.07
C SER A 16 -8.78 -7.04 -2.02
N ASN A 17 -7.87 -7.49 -1.15
CA ASN A 17 -8.12 -8.47 -0.08
C ASN A 17 -7.81 -7.90 1.31
N LEU A 18 -8.30 -6.69 1.60
CA LEU A 18 -8.06 -6.00 2.87
C LEU A 18 -8.44 -6.86 4.09
N SER A 19 -9.55 -7.59 4.04
CA SER A 19 -9.97 -8.45 5.15
C SER A 19 -8.95 -9.55 5.45
N GLU A 20 -8.43 -10.24 4.42
CA GLU A 20 -7.40 -11.27 4.59
C GLU A 20 -6.13 -10.69 5.22
N PHE A 21 -5.74 -9.48 4.82
CA PHE A 21 -4.65 -8.77 5.46
C PHE A 21 -4.93 -8.52 6.94
N ILE A 22 -6.11 -8.00 7.32
CA ILE A 22 -6.44 -7.73 8.72
C ILE A 22 -6.48 -9.02 9.55
N ASP A 23 -7.09 -10.08 9.02
CA ASP A 23 -7.27 -11.37 9.69
C ASP A 23 -5.92 -12.02 10.06
N GLN A 24 -4.85 -11.79 9.28
CA GLN A 24 -3.50 -12.26 9.60
C GLN A 24 -2.93 -11.68 10.90
N PHE A 25 -3.42 -10.51 11.31
CA PHE A 25 -3.00 -9.84 12.54
C PHE A 25 -4.05 -9.97 13.66
N GLU A 26 -5.12 -10.74 13.44
CA GLU A 26 -6.06 -11.13 14.50
C GLU A 26 -5.65 -12.49 15.07
N GLY A 27 -5.32 -12.54 16.36
CA GLY A 27 -5.07 -13.80 17.09
C GLY A 27 -3.61 -14.24 17.26
N GLY A 28 -2.63 -13.44 16.81
CA GLY A 28 -1.21 -13.69 17.05
C GLY A 28 -0.75 -13.32 18.48
N LYS A 29 0.17 -14.10 19.06
CA LYS A 29 0.87 -13.76 20.33
C LYS A 29 2.18 -13.01 20.11
N GLU A 30 2.58 -12.79 18.86
CA GLU A 30 3.86 -12.19 18.50
C GLU A 30 3.80 -10.66 18.50
N TYR A 31 4.95 -10.01 18.72
CA TYR A 31 5.06 -8.57 18.65
C TYR A 31 5.22 -8.12 17.20
N TYR A 32 4.19 -7.50 16.64
CA TYR A 32 4.18 -6.91 15.31
C TYR A 32 3.66 -5.47 15.32
N TYR A 33 4.03 -4.71 14.28
CA TYR A 33 3.45 -3.40 14.03
C TYR A 33 1.95 -3.54 13.73
N PRO A 34 1.10 -2.64 14.26
CA PRO A 34 -0.33 -2.70 14.00
C PRO A 34 -0.66 -2.64 12.50
N PRO A 35 -1.73 -3.31 12.02
CA PRO A 35 -2.12 -3.29 10.61
C PRO A 35 -2.22 -1.89 10.03
N PHE A 36 -2.83 -0.95 10.76
CA PHE A 36 -2.95 0.45 10.32
C PHE A 36 -1.60 1.17 10.19
N HIS A 37 -0.58 0.78 10.96
CA HIS A 37 0.76 1.32 10.78
C HIS A 37 1.33 0.89 9.43
N ILE A 38 1.24 -0.39 9.10
CA ILE A 38 1.68 -0.98 7.83
C ILE A 38 0.97 -0.29 6.66
N LEU A 39 -0.36 -0.16 6.73
CA LEU A 39 -1.16 0.52 5.71
C LEU A 39 -0.74 1.98 5.50
N SER A 40 -0.38 2.69 6.57
CA SER A 40 0.12 4.07 6.45
C SER A 40 1.48 4.16 5.77
N VAL A 41 2.33 3.14 5.89
CA VAL A 41 3.62 3.06 5.18
C VAL A 41 3.36 2.81 3.69
N LEU A 42 2.47 1.85 3.36
CA LEU A 42 2.06 1.59 1.98
C LEU A 42 1.51 2.86 1.32
N GLU A 43 0.63 3.58 2.02
CA GLU A 43 0.06 4.83 1.52
C GLU A 43 1.15 5.85 1.21
N LYS A 44 2.13 6.05 2.10
CA LYS A 44 3.23 7.01 1.89
C LYS A 44 4.09 6.69 0.67
N GLU A 45 4.38 5.42 0.43
CA GLU A 45 5.15 4.97 -0.75
C GLU A 45 4.42 5.27 -2.07
N VAL A 46 3.08 5.24 -2.05
CA VAL A 46 2.26 5.43 -3.24
C VAL A 46 1.84 6.88 -3.43
N LEU A 47 1.61 7.66 -2.36
CA LEU A 47 0.88 8.93 -2.35
C LEU A 47 1.34 9.94 -3.40
N PHE A 48 2.65 9.99 -3.65
CA PHE A 48 3.29 10.92 -4.60
C PHE A 48 4.08 10.22 -5.72
N SER A 49 4.03 8.89 -5.79
CA SER A 49 4.73 8.14 -6.82
C SER A 49 3.88 8.02 -8.08
N GLN A 50 4.43 8.40 -9.25
CA GLN A 50 3.74 8.19 -10.52
C GLN A 50 3.82 6.73 -11.00
N ASN A 51 4.79 5.99 -10.48
CA ASN A 51 5.08 4.63 -10.85
C ASN A 51 5.57 3.86 -9.61
N PRO A 52 4.67 3.54 -8.66
CA PRO A 52 5.03 2.73 -7.50
C PRO A 52 5.56 1.36 -7.96
N SER A 53 6.40 0.76 -7.12
CA SER A 53 6.96 -0.57 -7.36
C SER A 53 5.85 -1.61 -7.56
N GLY A 54 6.11 -2.59 -8.42
CA GLY A 54 5.18 -3.70 -8.66
C GLY A 54 4.92 -4.56 -7.43
N THR A 55 5.90 -4.64 -6.52
CA THR A 55 5.75 -5.23 -5.18
C THR A 55 6.33 -4.25 -4.18
N ILE A 56 5.61 -4.00 -3.09
CA ILE A 56 6.05 -3.20 -1.95
C ILE A 56 6.19 -4.12 -0.75
N THR A 57 7.40 -4.15 -0.18
CA THR A 57 7.69 -4.86 1.07
C THR A 57 7.72 -3.87 2.22
N ILE A 58 7.01 -4.19 3.31
CA ILE A 58 6.96 -3.35 4.51
C ILE A 58 7.30 -4.23 5.70
N ASN A 59 8.22 -3.78 6.56
CA ASN A 59 8.51 -4.52 7.79
C ASN A 59 7.28 -4.51 8.69
N TYR A 60 6.80 -5.69 9.10
CA TYR A 60 5.73 -5.84 10.10
C TYR A 60 6.29 -6.24 11.48
N SER A 61 7.55 -6.66 11.55
CA SER A 61 8.29 -6.92 12.79
C SER A 61 9.79 -6.65 12.58
N PRO A 62 10.65 -6.77 13.61
CA PRO A 62 12.10 -6.65 13.42
C PRO A 62 12.71 -7.68 12.47
N GLU A 63 12.09 -8.85 12.33
CA GLU A 63 12.60 -9.97 11.54
C GLU A 63 11.68 -10.34 10.37
N GLY A 64 10.54 -9.66 10.19
CA GLY A 64 9.53 -10.04 9.21
C GLY A 64 9.00 -8.89 8.37
N PHE A 65 8.64 -9.20 7.13
CA PHE A 65 8.04 -8.27 6.18
C PHE A 65 6.75 -8.81 5.57
N VAL A 66 5.87 -7.89 5.21
CA VAL A 66 4.63 -8.12 4.48
C VAL A 66 4.78 -7.61 3.06
N MET A 67 4.18 -8.31 2.11
CA MET A 67 4.23 -8.00 0.69
C MET A 67 2.87 -7.54 0.18
N PHE A 68 2.90 -6.46 -0.60
CA PHE A 68 1.77 -5.96 -1.37
C PHE A 68 2.14 -5.91 -2.85
N ASP A 69 1.44 -6.66 -3.68
CA ASP A 69 1.63 -6.65 -5.13
C ASP A 69 0.64 -5.70 -5.79
N LEU A 70 1.13 -4.81 -6.66
CA LEU A 70 0.30 -3.97 -7.50
C LEU A 70 -0.41 -4.84 -8.54
N ARG A 71 -1.74 -4.90 -8.47
CA ARG A 71 -2.59 -5.65 -9.40
C ARG A 71 -3.17 -4.78 -10.49
N GLU A 72 -3.55 -3.55 -10.16
CA GLU A 72 -4.23 -2.65 -11.08
C GLU A 72 -3.77 -1.20 -10.88
N LYS A 73 -3.67 -0.49 -12.00
CA LYS A 73 -3.43 0.94 -12.05
C LYS A 73 -4.49 1.57 -12.94
N GLU A 74 -5.31 2.43 -12.36
CA GLU A 74 -6.34 3.18 -13.10
C GLU A 74 -6.23 4.69 -12.84
N GLU A 75 -6.62 5.49 -13.82
CA GLU A 75 -6.73 6.94 -13.70
C GLU A 75 -8.21 7.33 -13.79
N ARG A 76 -8.71 8.08 -12.80
CA ARG A 76 -10.08 8.61 -12.78
C ARG A 76 -10.05 10.05 -12.31
N ASP A 77 -10.67 10.94 -13.07
CA ASP A 77 -10.79 12.37 -12.73
C ASP A 77 -9.45 13.02 -12.32
N ASN A 78 -8.36 12.71 -13.04
CA ASN A 78 -7.00 13.20 -12.77
C ASN A 78 -6.37 12.68 -11.45
N VAL A 79 -6.94 11.62 -10.88
CA VAL A 79 -6.42 10.88 -9.72
C VAL A 79 -5.96 9.49 -10.16
N TRP A 80 -4.77 9.09 -9.73
CA TRP A 80 -4.33 7.70 -9.91
C TRP A 80 -4.77 6.86 -8.73
N ILE A 81 -5.37 5.72 -9.05
CA ILE A 81 -5.79 4.71 -8.10
C ILE A 81 -4.93 3.48 -8.34
N PHE A 82 -4.25 3.03 -7.30
CA PHE A 82 -3.41 1.84 -7.31
C PHE A 82 -4.05 0.78 -6.43
N THR A 83 -4.43 -0.34 -7.04
CA THR A 83 -5.00 -1.49 -6.31
C THR A 83 -3.89 -2.49 -6.06
N PHE A 84 -3.57 -2.68 -4.79
CA PHE A 84 -2.65 -3.69 -4.31
C PHE A 84 -3.39 -4.92 -3.82
N GLU A 85 -2.70 -6.05 -3.78
CA GLU A 85 -3.14 -7.28 -3.14
C GLU A 85 -2.09 -7.67 -2.09
N PHE A 86 -2.54 -7.95 -0.87
CA PHE A 86 -1.70 -8.57 0.14
C PHE A 86 -1.40 -10.00 -0.28
N THR A 87 -0.12 -10.38 -0.36
CA THR A 87 0.29 -11.70 -0.86
C THR A 87 0.90 -12.61 0.21
N GLY A 88 1.18 -12.08 1.39
CA GLY A 88 1.66 -12.84 2.53
C GLY A 88 2.73 -12.12 3.34
N THR A 89 3.22 -12.86 4.34
CA THR A 89 4.33 -12.46 5.21
C THR A 89 5.51 -13.41 5.02
N ALA A 90 6.71 -12.94 5.31
CA ALA A 90 7.92 -13.74 5.35
C ALA A 90 8.84 -13.27 6.47
N SER A 91 9.70 -14.18 6.94
CA SER A 91 10.68 -14.00 8.02
C SER A 91 12.01 -14.63 7.62
#